data_AF-A0A1N7QB50-F1
#
_entry.id   AF-A0A1N7QB50-F1
#
_cell.length_a   1.000
_cell.length_b   1.000
_cell.length_c   1.000
_cell.angle_alpha   90.00
_cell.angle_beta   90.00
_cell.angle_gamma   90.00
#
_symmetry.space_group_name_H-M   'P 1'
#
loop_
_entity.id
_entity.type
_entity.pdbx_description
1 polymer ?
#
loop_
_entity_poly.entity_id
_entity_poly.type
_entity_poly.pdbx_seq_one_letter_code
_entity_poly.pdbx_strand_id
1 'polypeptide(L)'
;MDTSKLKKFAQFARRTLREQVSAKLTLVLSLNSAARRESPQAVKKLEEAIAQSGGQDPVIERVAYTWFNRFCALRFMDVNRYTRIGVVSPAEGQFQPEILLEAKMGHIDEDMVPPKARQKIADLLAGRAPSHDGQGEAYRLLVVAACNAWHQAMPFLFQRIDDYTELLMPDDLLSGNAILAYTREAMTPDACESVEVIGWLYQFYISEKKDAVFEGLKKNQKITPENIPAATQLFTPHWIVRYLVENSLGRLWLLNRPASKLAGQMAYYIPPEKPETDFLKINSPQDIKVCDPACGSGHMLTYAFDLLYAMYEEEGFDPAQIPELILTHNLYGIELDERAGELAAFALSMKARTRQRRFFNKRVKPNICVLENVSFSSEELDEYMDAVGRDLFTRELRSTLEQFGEADNFGSLIQPKLTSVTDTLVTLEAKDMGGSLFLAETHRKVLAVLRMADYLSPRYHVVVANPPYMGGKGMNGRLGAWAKANYPNSKSDLFAMFIERNLDMALSGGAVAMITMQSWMFLSSFEALRSRILNQHTILSMAHLGARAFDSIGGEVVSTTAFVLENAHKPDYRGAYLRLVDGNSEAEKMEMLTKAIEQGRVK
;
A
#
# COMPACT_ATOMS: atom_id res chain seq x y z
N MET A 1 -15.60 -6.17 -13.96
CA MET A 1 -14.18 -6.42 -14.33
C MET A 1 -13.93 -7.93 -14.41
N ASP A 2 -13.41 -8.44 -15.53
CA ASP A 2 -13.02 -9.86 -15.68
C ASP A 2 -11.64 -10.09 -15.03
N THR A 3 -11.65 -10.55 -13.78
CA THR A 3 -10.43 -10.79 -13.00
C THR A 3 -9.64 -12.02 -13.47
N SER A 4 -10.24 -12.93 -14.25
CA SER A 4 -9.58 -14.14 -14.75
C SER A 4 -8.49 -13.80 -15.78
N LYS A 5 -8.77 -12.88 -16.70
CA LYS A 5 -7.78 -12.38 -17.67
C LYS A 5 -6.63 -11.65 -16.97
N LEU A 6 -6.94 -10.77 -16.03
CA LEU A 6 -5.94 -10.07 -15.22
C LEU A 6 -5.03 -11.04 -14.46
N LYS A 7 -5.62 -12.10 -13.89
CA LYS A 7 -4.85 -13.13 -13.18
C LYS A 7 -3.87 -13.87 -14.07
N LYS A 8 -4.34 -14.35 -15.23
CA LYS A 8 -3.48 -15.04 -16.21
C LYS A 8 -2.35 -14.15 -16.68
N PHE A 9 -2.65 -12.89 -16.98
CA PHE A 9 -1.66 -11.90 -17.38
C PHE A 9 -0.61 -11.65 -16.29
N ALA A 10 -1.01 -11.37 -15.05
CA ALA A 10 -0.06 -11.05 -13.98
C ALA A 10 0.90 -12.21 -13.67
N GLN A 11 0.40 -13.46 -13.68
CA GLN A 11 1.22 -14.66 -13.51
C GLN A 11 2.17 -14.89 -14.70
N PHE A 12 1.71 -14.66 -15.92
CA PHE A 12 2.56 -14.67 -17.11
C PHE A 12 3.65 -13.59 -17.03
N ALA A 13 3.25 -12.35 -16.76
CA ALA A 13 4.12 -11.19 -16.65
C ALA A 13 5.25 -11.42 -15.64
N ARG A 14 4.93 -11.98 -14.47
CA ARG A 14 5.93 -12.30 -13.46
C ARG A 14 6.99 -13.27 -13.98
N ARG A 15 6.58 -14.39 -14.58
CA ARG A 15 7.50 -15.41 -15.09
C ARG A 15 8.38 -14.82 -16.20
N THR A 16 7.76 -14.17 -17.18
CA THR A 16 8.44 -13.58 -18.33
C THR A 16 9.40 -12.46 -17.94
N LEU A 17 8.99 -11.53 -17.08
CA LEU A 17 9.85 -10.42 -16.65
C LEU A 17 11.04 -10.93 -15.83
N ARG A 18 10.85 -11.89 -14.91
CA ARG A 18 11.98 -12.49 -14.17
C ARG A 18 12.97 -13.18 -15.09
N GLU A 19 12.48 -13.93 -16.09
CA GLU A 19 13.33 -14.59 -17.08
C GLU A 19 14.13 -13.57 -17.90
N GLN A 20 13.47 -12.53 -18.42
CA GLN A 20 14.12 -11.48 -19.21
C GLN A 20 15.14 -10.68 -18.38
N VAL A 21 14.79 -10.30 -17.15
CA VAL A 21 15.69 -9.61 -16.22
C VAL A 21 16.89 -10.48 -15.86
N SER A 22 16.70 -11.79 -15.66
CA SER A 22 17.78 -12.74 -15.39
C SER A 22 18.75 -12.86 -16.56
N ALA A 23 18.23 -12.97 -17.80
CA ALA A 23 19.04 -13.00 -19.01
C ALA A 23 19.84 -11.70 -19.19
N LYS A 24 19.20 -10.54 -18.95
CA LYS A 24 19.85 -9.23 -18.94
C LYS A 24 20.94 -9.12 -17.89
N LEU A 25 20.67 -9.59 -16.68
CA LEU A 25 21.62 -9.56 -15.57
C LEU A 25 22.91 -10.30 -15.93
N THR A 26 22.77 -11.49 -16.50
CA THR A 26 23.89 -12.30 -16.98
C THR A 26 24.73 -11.54 -18.03
N LEU A 27 24.07 -10.90 -18.99
CA LEU A 27 24.74 -10.10 -20.03
C LEU A 27 25.49 -8.89 -19.43
N VAL A 28 24.82 -8.13 -18.57
CA VAL A 28 25.34 -6.89 -17.95
C VAL A 28 26.55 -7.18 -17.07
N LEU A 29 26.51 -8.26 -16.29
CA LEU A 29 27.60 -8.63 -15.36
C LEU A 29 28.79 -9.30 -16.06
N SER A 30 28.68 -9.71 -17.32
CA SER A 30 29.80 -10.31 -18.06
C SER A 30 31.02 -9.37 -18.11
N LEU A 31 32.23 -9.94 -18.06
CA LEU A 31 33.48 -9.18 -17.90
C LEU A 31 33.71 -8.12 -19.00
N ASN A 32 33.28 -8.42 -20.23
CA ASN A 32 33.48 -7.55 -21.40
C ASN A 32 32.18 -6.89 -21.89
N SER A 33 31.16 -6.80 -21.03
CA SER A 33 29.85 -6.23 -21.40
C SER A 33 29.97 -4.77 -21.84
N ALA A 34 29.10 -4.36 -22.78
CA ALA A 34 28.97 -2.95 -23.15
C ALA A 34 28.57 -2.09 -21.94
N ALA A 35 27.70 -2.61 -21.07
CA ALA A 35 27.24 -1.92 -19.86
C ALA A 35 28.39 -1.55 -18.90
N ARG A 36 29.41 -2.41 -18.74
CA ARG A 36 30.60 -2.07 -17.93
C ARG A 36 31.43 -0.93 -18.51
N ARG A 37 31.42 -0.75 -19.84
CA ARG A 37 32.13 0.34 -20.52
C ARG A 37 31.31 1.63 -20.55
N GLU A 38 30.03 1.52 -20.84
CA GLU A 38 29.13 2.66 -21.07
C GLU A 38 28.48 3.19 -19.78
N SER A 39 28.33 2.36 -18.76
CA SER A 39 27.66 2.70 -17.50
C SER A 39 28.31 2.04 -16.27
N PRO A 40 29.62 2.24 -16.02
CA PRO A 40 30.36 1.54 -14.96
C PRO A 40 29.79 1.79 -13.55
N GLN A 41 29.27 3.00 -13.29
CA GLN A 41 28.66 3.33 -11.99
C GLN A 41 27.36 2.54 -11.74
N ALA A 42 26.53 2.36 -12.76
CA ALA A 42 25.29 1.60 -12.64
C ALA A 42 25.59 0.11 -12.41
N VAL A 43 26.60 -0.45 -13.08
CA VAL A 43 27.04 -1.84 -12.83
C VAL A 43 27.60 -2.01 -11.42
N LYS A 44 28.35 -1.03 -10.90
CA LYS A 44 28.83 -1.07 -9.52
C LYS A 44 27.67 -1.10 -8.50
N LYS A 45 26.67 -0.23 -8.68
CA LYS A 45 25.46 -0.23 -7.84
C LYS A 45 24.69 -1.55 -7.92
N LEU A 46 24.67 -2.19 -9.09
CA LEU A 46 24.06 -3.51 -9.28
C LEU A 46 24.78 -4.58 -8.46
N GLU A 47 26.11 -4.61 -8.52
CA GLU A 47 26.94 -5.54 -7.75
C GLU A 47 26.77 -5.33 -6.24
N GLU A 48 26.71 -4.07 -5.78
CA GLU A 48 26.41 -3.71 -4.39
C GLU A 48 25.02 -4.19 -3.96
N ALA A 49 23.99 -3.98 -4.79
CA ALA A 49 22.63 -4.44 -4.50
C ALA A 49 22.54 -5.97 -4.41
N ILE A 50 23.25 -6.70 -5.26
CA ILE A 50 23.33 -8.17 -5.22
C ILE A 50 23.99 -8.63 -3.92
N ALA A 51 25.09 -7.99 -3.52
CA ALA A 51 25.80 -8.34 -2.29
C ALA A 51 24.95 -8.08 -1.04
N GLN A 52 24.26 -6.93 -0.98
CA GLN A 52 23.42 -6.54 0.15
C GLN A 52 22.14 -7.38 0.27
N SER A 53 21.58 -7.81 -0.87
CA SER A 53 20.34 -8.58 -0.89
C SER A 53 20.55 -10.09 -0.69
N GLY A 54 21.80 -10.54 -0.51
CA GLY A 54 22.12 -11.97 -0.33
C GLY A 54 22.06 -12.80 -1.62
N GLY A 55 22.14 -12.17 -2.79
CA GLY A 55 22.20 -12.87 -4.08
C GLY A 55 21.49 -12.15 -5.23
N GLN A 56 21.48 -12.80 -6.40
CA GLN A 56 20.89 -12.26 -7.63
C GLN A 56 19.35 -12.33 -7.65
N ASP A 57 18.76 -13.39 -7.10
CA ASP A 57 17.32 -13.63 -7.19
C ASP A 57 16.45 -12.52 -6.57
N PRO A 58 16.78 -11.97 -5.38
CA PRO A 58 16.04 -10.82 -4.82
C PRO A 58 16.11 -9.58 -5.70
N VAL A 59 17.26 -9.32 -6.35
CA VAL A 59 17.42 -8.20 -7.28
C VAL A 59 16.61 -8.43 -8.57
N ILE A 60 16.60 -9.66 -9.09
CA ILE A 60 15.77 -10.03 -10.26
C ILE A 60 14.29 -9.83 -9.94
N GLU A 61 13.82 -10.33 -8.80
CA GLU A 61 12.42 -10.17 -8.38
C GLU A 61 12.06 -8.69 -8.21
N ARG A 62 12.92 -7.90 -7.54
CA ARG A 62 12.72 -6.46 -7.36
C ARG A 62 12.58 -5.74 -8.70
N VAL A 63 13.53 -5.93 -9.61
CA VAL A 63 13.56 -5.22 -10.89
C VAL A 63 12.44 -5.66 -11.82
N ALA A 64 12.15 -6.96 -11.91
CA ALA A 64 11.03 -7.48 -12.68
C ALA A 64 9.71 -6.86 -12.19
N TYR A 65 9.55 -6.78 -10.87
CA TYR A 65 8.39 -6.17 -10.26
C TYR A 65 8.28 -4.66 -10.53
N THR A 66 9.38 -3.92 -10.41
CA THR A 66 9.43 -2.48 -10.70
C THR A 66 8.96 -2.19 -12.13
N TRP A 67 9.41 -2.97 -13.12
CA TRP A 67 8.97 -2.82 -14.50
C TRP A 67 7.51 -3.22 -14.70
N PHE A 68 7.04 -4.31 -14.09
CA PHE A 68 5.63 -4.68 -14.11
C PHE A 68 4.73 -3.54 -13.64
N ASN A 69 5.05 -2.97 -12.47
CA ASN A 69 4.31 -1.87 -11.86
C ASN A 69 4.31 -0.62 -12.74
N ARG A 70 5.47 -0.22 -13.27
CA ARG A 70 5.59 0.95 -14.15
C ARG A 70 4.81 0.77 -15.44
N PHE A 71 4.86 -0.40 -16.06
CA PHE A 71 4.10 -0.68 -17.28
C PHE A 71 2.58 -0.64 -17.02
N CYS A 72 2.12 -1.24 -15.92
CA CYS A 72 0.71 -1.19 -15.55
C CYS A 72 0.24 0.24 -15.23
N ALA A 73 1.06 1.01 -14.50
CA ALA A 73 0.76 2.40 -14.17
C ALA A 73 0.71 3.30 -15.41
N LEU A 74 1.72 3.22 -16.29
CA LEU A 74 1.74 3.97 -17.55
C LEU A 74 0.54 3.60 -18.43
N ARG A 75 0.21 2.30 -18.54
CA ARG A 75 -0.97 1.85 -19.27
C ARG A 75 -2.27 2.41 -18.67
N PHE A 76 -2.44 2.35 -17.35
CA PHE A 76 -3.60 2.92 -16.67
C PHE A 76 -3.74 4.42 -16.95
N MET A 77 -2.62 5.15 -16.91
CA MET A 77 -2.58 6.59 -17.18
C MET A 77 -2.91 6.92 -18.64
N ASP A 78 -2.42 6.14 -19.59
CA ASP A 78 -2.74 6.30 -21.01
C ASP A 78 -4.23 6.10 -21.28
N VAL A 79 -4.82 5.03 -20.73
CA VAL A 79 -6.24 4.71 -20.90
C VAL A 79 -7.13 5.83 -20.37
N ASN A 80 -6.76 6.39 -19.23
CA ASN A 80 -7.49 7.48 -18.59
C ASN A 80 -7.08 8.88 -19.09
N ARG A 81 -6.24 8.97 -20.14
CA ARG A 81 -5.78 10.23 -20.75
C ARG A 81 -5.10 11.18 -19.75
N TYR A 82 -4.35 10.62 -18.81
CA TYR A 82 -3.53 11.36 -17.85
C TYR A 82 -2.17 11.73 -18.43
N THR A 83 -1.69 10.92 -19.38
CA THR A 83 -0.62 11.25 -20.33
C THR A 83 -1.22 11.93 -21.56
N ARG A 84 -0.52 12.95 -22.09
CA ARG A 84 -0.96 13.63 -23.33
C ARG A 84 -0.74 12.75 -24.57
N ILE A 85 0.41 12.09 -24.60
CA ILE A 85 0.85 11.16 -25.64
C ILE A 85 0.96 9.80 -24.94
N GLY A 86 0.28 8.79 -25.47
CA GLY A 86 0.30 7.43 -24.93
C GLY A 86 1.71 6.85 -24.89
N VAL A 87 2.20 6.51 -23.69
CA VAL A 87 3.56 5.99 -23.52
C VAL A 87 3.62 4.50 -23.88
N VAL A 88 2.66 3.72 -23.40
CA VAL A 88 2.54 2.27 -23.65
C VAL A 88 1.49 1.97 -24.73
N SER A 89 0.52 2.86 -24.84
CA SER A 89 -0.68 2.67 -25.66
C SER A 89 -0.50 3.26 -27.06
N PRO A 90 -1.01 2.59 -28.10
CA PRO A 90 -1.04 3.16 -29.43
C PRO A 90 -2.10 4.25 -29.56
N ALA A 91 -1.93 5.14 -30.55
CA ALA A 91 -3.00 6.00 -31.02
C ALA A 91 -4.14 5.17 -31.66
N GLU A 92 -5.32 5.78 -31.78
CA GLU A 92 -6.48 5.11 -32.38
C GLU A 92 -6.19 4.67 -33.83
N GLY A 93 -6.48 3.40 -34.14
CA GLY A 93 -6.19 2.80 -35.45
C GLY A 93 -4.71 2.48 -35.71
N GLN A 94 -3.82 2.65 -34.73
CA GLN A 94 -2.39 2.35 -34.83
C GLN A 94 -2.01 1.12 -34.01
N PHE A 95 -0.84 0.54 -34.32
CA PHE A 95 -0.27 -0.60 -33.58
C PHE A 95 0.94 -0.23 -32.72
N GLN A 96 1.68 0.80 -33.11
CA GLN A 96 2.86 1.26 -32.38
C GLN A 96 2.45 2.21 -31.24
N PRO A 97 3.17 2.19 -30.10
CA PRO A 97 2.96 3.16 -29.03
C PRO A 97 3.00 4.60 -29.56
N GLU A 98 2.05 5.43 -29.12
CA GLU A 98 1.86 6.79 -29.64
C GLU A 98 3.14 7.63 -29.48
N ILE A 99 3.82 7.51 -28.34
CA ILE A 99 5.10 8.19 -28.08
C ILE A 99 6.20 7.87 -29.10
N LEU A 100 6.25 6.64 -29.63
CA LEU A 100 7.22 6.25 -30.65
C LEU A 100 6.80 6.80 -32.02
N LEU A 101 5.51 6.80 -32.31
CA LEU A 101 4.97 7.34 -33.57
C LEU A 101 5.26 8.84 -33.69
N GLU A 102 4.99 9.60 -32.62
CA GLU A 102 5.30 11.04 -32.54
C GLU A 102 6.80 11.30 -32.69
N ALA A 103 7.64 10.53 -32.00
CA ALA A 103 9.09 10.67 -32.10
C ALA A 103 9.61 10.43 -33.53
N LYS A 104 9.02 9.48 -34.27
CA LYS A 104 9.34 9.24 -35.69
C LYS A 104 8.94 10.39 -36.61
N MET A 105 7.91 11.15 -36.25
CA MET A 105 7.50 12.37 -36.96
C MET A 105 8.38 13.58 -36.59
N GLY A 106 9.34 13.41 -35.68
CA GLY A 106 10.22 14.48 -35.19
C GLY A 106 9.64 15.24 -34.01
N HIS A 107 8.55 14.76 -33.41
CA HIS A 107 7.90 15.37 -32.26
C HIS A 107 8.29 14.62 -30.99
N ILE A 108 9.20 15.19 -30.21
CA ILE A 108 9.60 14.67 -28.90
C ILE A 108 9.36 15.75 -27.86
N ASP A 109 8.58 15.43 -26.82
CA ASP A 109 8.29 16.33 -25.71
C ASP A 109 9.58 16.77 -25.00
N GLU A 110 9.88 18.07 -25.06
CA GLU A 110 11.11 18.65 -24.53
C GLU A 110 11.14 18.73 -23.00
N ASP A 111 9.96 18.79 -22.37
CA ASP A 111 9.82 18.82 -20.91
C ASP A 111 10.03 17.41 -20.32
N MET A 112 9.69 16.38 -21.09
CA MET A 112 9.82 14.97 -20.68
C MET A 112 11.20 14.38 -21.02
N VAL A 113 11.74 14.67 -22.21
CA VAL A 113 12.93 14.01 -22.73
C VAL A 113 14.15 14.94 -22.73
N PRO A 114 15.21 14.64 -21.95
CA PRO A 114 16.41 15.48 -21.88
C PRO A 114 17.11 15.65 -23.24
N PRO A 115 17.78 16.78 -23.51
CA PRO A 115 18.38 17.08 -24.83
C PRO A 115 19.32 15.98 -25.36
N LYS A 116 20.18 15.41 -24.49
CA LYS A 116 21.08 14.30 -24.87
C LYS A 116 20.31 13.05 -25.31
N ALA A 117 19.23 12.72 -24.60
CA ALA A 117 18.38 11.58 -24.95
C ALA A 117 17.61 11.84 -26.25
N ARG A 118 17.10 13.06 -26.46
CA ARG A 118 16.43 13.47 -27.71
C ARG A 118 17.35 13.30 -28.93
N GLN A 119 18.59 13.75 -28.84
CA GLN A 119 19.57 13.58 -29.92
C GLN A 119 19.84 12.09 -30.21
N LYS A 120 20.07 11.28 -29.17
CA LYS A 120 20.29 9.83 -29.32
C LYS A 120 19.09 9.14 -29.95
N ILE A 121 17.87 9.46 -29.51
CA ILE A 121 16.62 8.93 -30.07
C ILE A 121 16.50 9.31 -31.56
N ALA A 122 16.74 10.57 -31.92
CA ALA A 122 16.70 11.02 -33.30
C ALA A 122 17.73 10.30 -34.18
N ASP A 123 18.95 10.09 -33.68
CA ASP A 123 20.00 9.37 -34.41
C ASP A 123 19.70 7.87 -34.59
N LEU A 124 19.09 7.24 -33.59
CA LEU A 124 18.62 5.85 -33.69
C LEU A 124 17.48 5.71 -34.70
N LEU A 125 16.48 6.60 -34.66
CA LEU A 125 15.34 6.57 -35.57
C LEU A 125 15.72 6.93 -37.02
N ALA A 126 16.73 7.78 -37.21
CA ALA A 126 17.27 8.13 -38.51
C ALA A 126 18.32 7.13 -39.05
N GLY A 127 18.68 6.09 -38.29
CA GLY A 127 19.70 5.11 -38.67
C GLY A 127 21.14 5.69 -38.71
N ARG A 128 21.38 6.81 -38.03
CA ARG A 128 22.71 7.45 -37.91
C ARG A 128 23.54 6.87 -36.78
N ALA A 129 22.90 6.29 -35.77
CA ALA A 129 23.56 5.58 -34.69
C ALA A 129 23.67 4.07 -34.99
N PRO A 130 24.79 3.42 -34.65
CA PRO A 130 24.94 1.97 -34.82
C PRO A 130 23.98 1.23 -33.87
N SER A 131 23.01 0.51 -34.43
CA SER A 131 22.07 -0.31 -33.67
C SER A 131 21.50 -1.42 -34.56
N HIS A 132 21.28 -2.60 -33.97
CA HIS A 132 20.57 -3.71 -34.63
C HIS A 132 19.05 -3.55 -34.57
N ASP A 133 18.54 -2.74 -33.63
CA ASP A 133 17.12 -2.42 -33.44
C ASP A 133 16.96 -0.96 -32.98
N GLY A 134 17.19 -0.02 -33.91
CA GLY A 134 17.14 1.41 -33.60
C GLY A 134 15.78 1.88 -33.09
N GLN A 135 14.68 1.25 -33.53
CA GLN A 135 13.33 1.60 -33.05
C GLN A 135 13.07 1.11 -31.64
N GLY A 136 13.42 -0.14 -31.33
CA GLY A 136 13.30 -0.69 -29.98
C GLY A 136 14.17 0.06 -28.98
N GLU A 137 15.41 0.37 -29.33
CA GLU A 137 16.30 1.20 -28.49
C GLU A 137 15.75 2.62 -28.26
N ALA A 138 15.27 3.28 -29.32
CA ALA A 138 14.64 4.59 -29.20
C ALA A 138 13.42 4.55 -28.28
N TYR A 139 12.57 3.53 -28.42
CA TYR A 139 11.38 3.37 -27.58
C TYR A 139 11.72 3.11 -26.11
N ARG A 140 12.73 2.28 -25.82
CA ARG A 140 13.23 2.06 -24.46
C ARG A 140 13.67 3.38 -23.80
N LEU A 141 14.41 4.22 -24.54
CA LEU A 141 14.80 5.56 -24.05
C LEU A 141 13.60 6.48 -23.78
N LEU A 142 12.58 6.42 -24.63
CA LEU A 142 11.33 7.18 -24.44
C LEU A 142 10.57 6.74 -23.17
N VAL A 143 10.47 5.43 -22.92
CA VAL A 143 9.84 4.88 -21.71
C VAL A 143 10.59 5.29 -20.45
N VAL A 144 11.93 5.22 -20.47
CA VAL A 144 12.78 5.67 -19.36
C VAL A 144 12.61 7.17 -19.10
N ALA A 145 12.61 7.98 -20.14
CA ALA A 145 12.36 9.42 -20.03
C ALA A 145 10.97 9.72 -19.44
N ALA A 146 9.93 9.01 -19.88
CA ALA A 146 8.59 9.14 -19.31
C ALA A 146 8.55 8.79 -17.81
N CYS A 147 9.20 7.69 -17.40
CA CYS A 147 9.32 7.34 -15.98
C CYS A 147 10.05 8.44 -15.19
N ASN A 148 11.16 8.95 -15.70
CA ASN A 148 11.93 10.02 -15.07
C ASN A 148 11.15 11.35 -14.96
N ALA A 149 10.28 11.66 -15.93
CA ALA A 149 9.38 12.80 -15.83
C ALA A 149 8.31 12.61 -14.74
N TRP A 150 7.70 11.41 -14.68
CA TRP A 150 6.69 11.09 -13.67
C TRP A 150 7.24 11.01 -12.25
N HIS A 151 8.55 10.80 -12.06
CA HIS A 151 9.22 10.88 -10.76
C HIS A 151 8.90 12.19 -10.00
N GLN A 152 8.76 13.32 -10.70
CA GLN A 152 8.50 14.60 -10.05
C GLN A 152 7.16 14.63 -9.31
N ALA A 153 6.13 13.98 -9.88
CA ALA A 153 4.79 13.93 -9.31
C ALA A 153 4.60 12.70 -8.41
N MET A 154 5.22 11.58 -8.77
CA MET A 154 5.03 10.27 -8.14
C MET A 154 6.39 9.60 -7.86
N PRO A 155 7.24 10.19 -7.00
CA PRO A 155 8.59 9.69 -6.75
C PRO A 155 8.61 8.32 -6.07
N PHE A 156 7.51 7.94 -5.42
CA PHE A 156 7.33 6.64 -4.78
C PHE A 156 7.32 5.49 -5.80
N LEU A 157 6.63 5.63 -6.94
CA LEU A 157 6.52 4.56 -7.94
C LEU A 157 7.57 4.69 -9.05
N PHE A 158 7.79 5.92 -9.51
CA PHE A 158 8.73 6.22 -10.58
C PHE A 158 10.05 6.70 -9.98
N GLN A 159 10.77 5.84 -9.27
CA GLN A 159 12.13 6.14 -8.79
C GLN A 159 13.02 6.59 -9.96
N ARG A 160 13.88 7.60 -9.78
CA ARG A 160 14.76 8.08 -10.86
C ARG A 160 15.59 6.93 -11.39
N ILE A 161 15.46 6.70 -12.69
CA ILE A 161 16.18 5.69 -13.42
C ILE A 161 17.53 6.30 -13.82
N ASP A 162 18.44 6.40 -12.85
CA ASP A 162 19.88 6.66 -13.04
C ASP A 162 20.70 5.51 -12.40
N ASP A 163 20.13 4.30 -12.37
CA ASP A 163 20.67 3.11 -11.72
C ASP A 163 20.54 1.84 -12.58
N TYR A 164 20.86 0.69 -12.00
CA TYR A 164 20.89 -0.59 -12.69
C TYR A 164 19.53 -1.09 -13.18
N THR A 165 18.41 -0.49 -12.75
CA THR A 165 17.06 -0.90 -13.16
C THR A 165 16.86 -0.71 -14.67
N GLU A 166 17.48 0.32 -15.27
CA GLU A 166 17.48 0.54 -16.72
C GLU A 166 18.21 -0.55 -17.48
N LEU A 167 19.40 -0.92 -17.00
CA LEU A 167 20.26 -1.93 -17.63
C LEU A 167 19.56 -3.29 -17.73
N LEU A 168 18.63 -3.52 -16.82
CA LEU A 168 17.87 -4.75 -16.68
C LEU A 168 16.46 -4.68 -17.27
N MET A 169 16.09 -3.56 -17.92
CA MET A 169 14.82 -3.47 -18.66
C MET A 169 14.77 -4.49 -19.80
N PRO A 170 13.61 -5.13 -20.08
CA PRO A 170 13.45 -5.98 -21.24
C PRO A 170 13.82 -5.29 -22.56
N ASP A 171 14.43 -6.03 -23.49
CA ASP A 171 14.80 -5.50 -24.82
C ASP A 171 13.57 -5.35 -25.73
N ASP A 172 12.79 -6.42 -25.85
CA ASP A 172 11.61 -6.43 -26.71
C ASP A 172 10.39 -5.86 -25.99
N LEU A 173 10.07 -4.60 -26.32
CA LEU A 173 8.87 -3.90 -25.86
C LEU A 173 7.86 -3.62 -26.99
N LEU A 174 8.19 -3.94 -28.25
CA LEU A 174 7.42 -3.55 -29.43
C LEU A 174 6.74 -4.72 -30.14
N SER A 175 7.27 -5.95 -30.04
CA SER A 175 6.68 -7.09 -30.75
C SER A 175 5.28 -7.44 -30.22
N GLY A 176 4.52 -8.20 -31.02
CA GLY A 176 3.21 -8.72 -30.59
C GLY A 176 3.29 -9.68 -29.39
N ASN A 177 4.48 -10.23 -29.11
CA ASN A 177 4.73 -11.10 -27.96
C ASN A 177 5.44 -10.38 -26.80
N ALA A 178 5.65 -9.07 -26.92
CA ALA A 178 6.28 -8.26 -25.88
C ALA A 178 5.36 -8.11 -24.67
N ILE A 179 5.95 -7.91 -23.49
CA ILE A 179 5.19 -7.72 -22.24
C ILE A 179 4.15 -6.59 -22.32
N LEU A 180 4.46 -5.52 -23.08
CA LEU A 180 3.54 -4.40 -23.27
C LEU A 180 2.32 -4.75 -24.13
N ALA A 181 2.44 -5.69 -25.07
CA ALA A 181 1.28 -6.18 -25.82
C ALA A 181 0.28 -6.87 -24.89
N TYR A 182 0.75 -7.80 -24.06
CA TYR A 182 -0.07 -8.46 -23.05
C TYR A 182 -0.61 -7.49 -21.99
N THR A 183 0.17 -6.46 -21.63
CA THR A 183 -0.30 -5.41 -20.72
C THR A 183 -1.51 -4.68 -21.29
N ARG A 184 -1.48 -4.31 -22.59
CA ARG A 184 -2.61 -3.64 -23.26
C ARG A 184 -3.84 -4.54 -23.38
N GLU A 185 -3.65 -5.83 -23.67
CA GLU A 185 -4.72 -6.82 -23.79
C GLU A 185 -5.44 -7.08 -22.45
N ALA A 186 -4.67 -7.13 -21.35
CA ALA A 186 -5.23 -7.35 -20.02
C ALA A 186 -5.90 -6.09 -19.45
N MET A 187 -5.28 -4.92 -19.65
CA MET A 187 -5.74 -3.63 -19.13
C MET A 187 -6.55 -2.88 -20.20
N THR A 188 -7.77 -3.38 -20.46
CA THR A 188 -8.75 -2.72 -21.34
C THR A 188 -9.28 -1.42 -20.71
N PRO A 189 -9.94 -0.54 -21.50
CA PRO A 189 -10.66 0.62 -20.98
C PRO A 189 -11.57 0.28 -19.79
N ASP A 190 -12.43 -0.73 -19.93
CA ASP A 190 -13.34 -1.17 -18.87
C ASP A 190 -12.60 -1.68 -17.62
N ALA A 191 -11.47 -2.36 -17.79
CA ALA A 191 -10.67 -2.80 -16.64
C ALA A 191 -10.01 -1.61 -15.92
N CYS A 192 -9.68 -0.53 -16.62
CA CYS A 192 -9.02 0.65 -16.07
C CYS A 192 -9.98 1.76 -15.63
N GLU A 193 -11.30 1.52 -15.61
CA GLU A 193 -12.27 2.48 -15.09
C GLU A 193 -12.01 2.79 -13.60
N SER A 194 -11.63 1.76 -12.84
CA SER A 194 -11.25 1.89 -11.44
C SER A 194 -9.76 1.59 -11.25
N VAL A 195 -9.09 2.39 -10.41
CA VAL A 195 -7.68 2.17 -10.06
C VAL A 195 -7.47 0.88 -9.25
N GLU A 196 -8.54 0.27 -8.73
CA GLU A 196 -8.49 -1.04 -8.06
C GLU A 196 -7.88 -2.15 -8.95
N VAL A 197 -7.93 -2.02 -10.28
CA VAL A 197 -7.29 -2.96 -11.21
C VAL A 197 -5.81 -3.17 -10.91
N ILE A 198 -5.11 -2.13 -10.46
CA ILE A 198 -3.70 -2.18 -10.09
C ILE A 198 -3.50 -3.05 -8.83
N GLY A 199 -4.42 -2.93 -7.87
CA GLY A 199 -4.44 -3.77 -6.67
C GLY A 199 -4.64 -5.25 -7.00
N TRP A 200 -5.54 -5.57 -7.94
CA TRP A 200 -5.75 -6.94 -8.42
C TRP A 200 -4.53 -7.50 -9.17
N LEU A 201 -3.94 -6.71 -10.07
CA LEU A 201 -2.74 -7.09 -10.82
C LEU A 201 -1.59 -7.46 -9.88
N TYR A 202 -1.38 -6.69 -8.81
CA TYR A 202 -0.38 -6.99 -7.80
C TYR A 202 -0.66 -8.31 -7.06
N GLN A 203 -1.89 -8.51 -6.57
CA GLN A 203 -2.27 -9.74 -5.89
C GLN A 203 -2.05 -10.97 -6.78
N PHE A 204 -2.39 -10.87 -8.05
CA PHE A 204 -2.21 -11.98 -8.98
C PHE A 204 -0.74 -12.19 -9.37
N TYR A 205 0.05 -11.12 -9.44
CA TYR A 205 1.50 -11.21 -9.67
C TYR A 205 2.16 -12.04 -8.57
N ILE A 206 1.87 -11.76 -7.30
CA ILE A 206 2.50 -12.45 -6.16
C ILE A 206 1.87 -13.81 -5.82
N SER A 207 0.78 -14.22 -6.49
CA SER A 207 0.00 -15.41 -6.10
C SER A 207 0.83 -16.71 -6.14
N GLU A 208 1.70 -16.89 -7.14
CA GLU A 208 2.55 -18.09 -7.23
C GLU A 208 3.59 -18.13 -6.10
N LYS A 209 4.08 -16.97 -5.62
CA LYS A 209 4.97 -16.91 -4.43
C LYS A 209 4.20 -17.30 -3.18
N LYS A 210 2.99 -16.78 -3.04
CA LYS A 210 2.08 -17.13 -1.95
C LYS A 210 1.87 -18.65 -1.91
N ASP A 211 1.51 -19.27 -3.02
CA ASP A 211 1.30 -20.72 -3.09
C ASP A 211 2.55 -21.51 -2.66
N ALA A 212 3.74 -21.11 -3.11
CA ALA A 212 5.00 -21.72 -2.71
C ALA A 212 5.27 -21.60 -1.19
N VAL A 213 4.97 -20.45 -0.58
CA VAL A 213 5.08 -20.26 0.88
C VAL A 213 4.10 -21.17 1.63
N PHE A 214 2.86 -21.29 1.16
CA PHE A 214 1.87 -22.19 1.74
C PHE A 214 2.24 -23.68 1.59
N GLU A 215 2.89 -24.07 0.51
CA GLU A 215 3.45 -25.42 0.37
C GLU A 215 4.60 -25.68 1.37
N GLY A 216 5.44 -24.67 1.62
CA GLY A 216 6.47 -24.73 2.66
C GLY A 216 5.88 -24.94 4.06
N LEU A 217 4.79 -24.24 4.40
CA LEU A 217 4.06 -24.42 5.65
C LEU A 217 3.53 -25.86 5.82
N LYS A 218 3.00 -26.48 4.76
CA LYS A 218 2.57 -27.90 4.79
C LYS A 218 3.73 -28.86 5.09
N LYS A 219 4.96 -28.43 4.80
CA LYS A 219 6.21 -29.13 5.12
C LYS A 219 6.83 -28.68 6.45
N ASN A 220 6.06 -28.02 7.32
CA ASN A 220 6.47 -27.46 8.62
C ASN A 220 7.58 -26.39 8.55
N GLN A 221 7.78 -25.75 7.40
CA GLN A 221 8.69 -24.60 7.29
C GLN A 221 7.99 -23.37 7.86
N LYS A 222 8.69 -22.62 8.72
CA LYS A 222 8.17 -21.37 9.30
C LYS A 222 8.28 -20.23 8.29
N ILE A 223 7.40 -19.25 8.40
CA ILE A 223 7.43 -18.06 7.53
C ILE A 223 8.57 -17.15 8.00
N THR A 224 9.53 -16.91 7.10
CA THR A 224 10.61 -15.95 7.30
C THR A 224 10.12 -14.52 7.05
N PRO A 225 10.79 -13.48 7.58
CA PRO A 225 10.38 -12.08 7.40
C PRO A 225 10.10 -11.70 5.93
N GLU A 226 10.96 -12.13 5.01
CA GLU A 226 10.87 -11.83 3.57
C GLU A 226 9.66 -12.50 2.87
N ASN A 227 9.03 -13.47 3.54
CA ASN A 227 7.87 -14.21 3.07
C ASN A 227 6.59 -13.82 3.81
N ILE A 228 6.65 -12.99 4.85
CA ILE A 228 5.46 -12.50 5.57
C ILE A 228 4.49 -11.82 4.60
N PRO A 229 4.89 -10.83 3.76
CA PRO A 229 3.95 -10.16 2.86
C PRO A 229 3.22 -11.10 1.91
N ALA A 230 3.93 -12.07 1.33
CA ALA A 230 3.35 -13.03 0.40
C ALA A 230 2.34 -13.96 1.09
N ALA A 231 2.60 -14.35 2.34
CA ALA A 231 1.72 -15.26 3.09
C ALA A 231 0.42 -14.58 3.55
N THR A 232 0.47 -13.27 3.83
CA THR A 232 -0.60 -12.58 4.56
C THR A 232 -1.49 -11.70 3.68
N GLN A 233 -1.13 -11.48 2.41
CA GLN A 233 -1.89 -10.61 1.53
C GLN A 233 -3.25 -11.20 1.11
N LEU A 234 -4.31 -10.44 1.38
CA LEU A 234 -5.70 -10.76 1.05
C LEU A 234 -6.43 -9.50 0.56
N PHE A 235 -7.08 -9.59 -0.59
CA PHE A 235 -7.90 -8.51 -1.13
C PHE A 235 -9.27 -8.52 -0.48
N THR A 236 -9.77 -7.35 -0.08
CA THR A 236 -11.09 -7.20 0.55
C THR A 236 -12.14 -6.83 -0.50
N PRO A 237 -13.20 -7.63 -0.67
CA PRO A 237 -14.32 -7.30 -1.56
C PRO A 237 -14.85 -5.89 -1.30
N HIS A 238 -15.16 -5.17 -2.38
CA HIS A 238 -15.51 -3.75 -2.31
C HIS A 238 -16.69 -3.47 -1.38
N TRP A 239 -17.71 -4.34 -1.34
CA TRP A 239 -18.86 -4.15 -0.42
C TRP A 239 -18.47 -4.28 1.06
N ILE A 240 -17.47 -5.10 1.40
CA ILE A 240 -16.93 -5.22 2.77
C ILE A 240 -16.15 -3.96 3.13
N VAL A 241 -15.33 -3.46 2.20
CA VAL A 241 -14.64 -2.17 2.35
C VAL A 241 -15.65 -1.07 2.65
N ARG A 242 -16.73 -1.00 1.86
CA ARG A 242 -17.80 -0.03 2.06
C ARG A 242 -18.49 -0.20 3.41
N TYR A 243 -18.88 -1.41 3.79
CA TYR A 243 -19.45 -1.70 5.11
C TYR A 243 -18.55 -1.19 6.25
N LEU A 244 -17.25 -1.47 6.21
CA LEU A 244 -16.32 -1.06 7.26
C LEU A 244 -16.17 0.46 7.33
N VAL A 245 -15.99 1.14 6.19
CA VAL A 245 -15.77 2.59 6.13
C VAL A 245 -17.07 3.37 6.42
N GLU A 246 -18.21 2.95 5.88
CA GLU A 246 -19.50 3.61 6.12
C GLU A 246 -19.91 3.52 7.60
N ASN A 247 -19.71 2.35 8.23
CA ASN A 247 -20.06 2.15 9.65
C ASN A 247 -19.00 2.68 10.64
N SER A 248 -17.89 3.24 10.15
CA SER A 248 -16.87 3.90 10.98
C SER A 248 -16.74 5.39 10.65
N LEU A 249 -16.11 5.74 9.52
CA LEU A 249 -15.96 7.11 9.04
C LEU A 249 -17.31 7.77 8.75
N GLY A 250 -18.17 7.10 7.96
CA GLY A 250 -19.50 7.62 7.64
C GLY A 250 -20.36 7.84 8.88
N ARG A 251 -20.30 6.87 9.80
CA ARG A 251 -20.96 6.97 11.11
C ARG A 251 -20.48 8.17 11.92
N LEU A 252 -19.17 8.36 12.06
CA LEU A 252 -18.60 9.51 12.79
C LEU A 252 -19.11 10.84 12.21
N TRP A 253 -19.16 10.94 10.88
CA TRP A 253 -19.70 12.11 10.20
C TRP A 253 -21.17 12.33 10.51
N LEU A 254 -22.02 11.31 10.36
CA LEU A 254 -23.46 11.43 10.60
C LEU A 254 -23.82 11.72 12.05
N LEU A 255 -23.04 11.24 13.02
CA LEU A 255 -23.21 11.63 14.42
C LEU A 255 -22.98 13.14 14.61
N ASN A 256 -21.99 13.72 13.94
CA ASN A 256 -21.66 15.15 14.00
C ASN A 256 -22.53 16.02 13.08
N ARG A 257 -23.14 15.43 12.04
CA ARG A 257 -24.03 16.07 11.08
C ARG A 257 -25.29 15.22 10.84
N PRO A 258 -26.23 15.12 11.81
CA PRO A 258 -27.40 14.23 11.69
C PRO A 258 -28.33 14.53 10.50
N ALA A 259 -28.26 15.75 9.94
CA ALA A 259 -29.03 16.17 8.78
C ALA A 259 -28.30 15.98 7.44
N SER A 260 -27.09 15.41 7.45
CA SER A 260 -26.30 15.14 6.24
C SER A 260 -27.07 14.23 5.28
N LYS A 261 -26.98 14.54 3.99
CA LYS A 261 -27.62 13.75 2.93
C LYS A 261 -26.76 12.55 2.52
N LEU A 262 -25.53 12.46 3.02
CA LEU A 262 -24.59 11.39 2.68
C LEU A 262 -25.07 10.01 3.13
N ALA A 263 -25.95 9.93 4.13
CA ALA A 263 -26.62 8.67 4.50
C ALA A 263 -27.25 7.96 3.28
N GLY A 264 -27.83 8.73 2.34
CA GLY A 264 -28.44 8.18 1.12
C GLY A 264 -27.44 7.60 0.10
N GLN A 265 -26.14 7.86 0.26
CA GLN A 265 -25.07 7.36 -0.60
C GLN A 265 -24.34 6.14 0.01
N MET A 266 -24.61 5.85 1.29
CA MET A 266 -23.97 4.79 2.08
C MET A 266 -24.88 3.56 2.20
N ALA A 267 -24.90 2.73 1.16
CA ALA A 267 -25.81 1.60 1.03
C ALA A 267 -25.62 0.49 2.09
N TYR A 268 -24.49 0.47 2.78
CA TYR A 268 -24.11 -0.51 3.79
C TYR A 268 -24.06 0.10 5.20
N TYR A 269 -24.43 1.37 5.36
CA TYR A 269 -24.52 2.04 6.65
C TYR A 269 -25.66 1.50 7.50
N ILE A 270 -25.37 1.26 8.77
CA ILE A 270 -26.34 0.83 9.78
C ILE A 270 -26.61 2.02 10.71
N PRO A 271 -27.82 2.61 10.66
CA PRO A 271 -28.18 3.69 11.57
C PRO A 271 -28.28 3.17 13.01
N PRO A 272 -27.92 3.98 14.01
CA PRO A 272 -28.08 3.59 15.40
C PRO A 272 -29.57 3.48 15.77
N GLU A 273 -29.93 2.51 16.61
CA GLU A 273 -31.32 2.32 17.07
C GLU A 273 -31.82 3.51 17.91
N LYS A 274 -30.90 4.16 18.64
CA LYS A 274 -31.19 5.29 19.51
C LYS A 274 -30.21 6.43 19.20
N PRO A 275 -30.62 7.70 19.36
CA PRO A 275 -29.70 8.82 19.29
C PRO A 275 -28.55 8.65 20.30
N GLU A 276 -27.32 8.76 19.81
CA GLU A 276 -26.12 8.77 20.63
C GLU A 276 -25.71 10.21 20.92
N THR A 277 -25.29 10.49 22.15
CA THR A 277 -24.84 11.83 22.58
C THR A 277 -23.35 11.87 22.88
N ASP A 278 -22.80 10.73 23.33
CA ASP A 278 -21.41 10.54 23.70
C ASP A 278 -20.64 9.95 22.52
N PHE A 279 -19.98 10.81 21.75
CA PHE A 279 -19.20 10.47 20.56
C PHE A 279 -18.15 11.56 20.29
N LEU A 280 -17.09 11.21 19.57
CA LEU A 280 -16.03 12.15 19.18
C LEU A 280 -16.59 13.33 18.38
N LYS A 281 -16.31 14.55 18.84
CA LYS A 281 -16.74 15.78 18.16
C LYS A 281 -15.69 16.22 17.15
N ILE A 282 -16.14 16.53 15.94
CA ILE A 282 -15.32 17.07 14.85
C ILE A 282 -15.95 18.37 14.34
N ASN A 283 -15.11 19.37 14.09
CA ASN A 283 -15.59 20.68 13.62
C ASN A 283 -15.59 20.73 12.10
N SER A 284 -14.53 20.19 11.48
CA SER A 284 -14.30 20.17 10.04
C SER A 284 -13.94 18.77 9.56
N PRO A 285 -14.21 18.41 8.29
CA PRO A 285 -13.67 17.19 7.71
C PRO A 285 -12.13 17.11 7.81
N GLN A 286 -11.41 18.24 7.85
CA GLN A 286 -9.94 18.27 8.05
C GLN A 286 -9.47 17.69 9.39
N ASP A 287 -10.34 17.67 10.40
CA ASP A 287 -9.98 17.15 11.73
C ASP A 287 -9.87 15.61 11.71
N ILE A 288 -10.53 14.94 10.76
CA ILE A 288 -10.68 13.49 10.75
C ILE A 288 -9.41 12.81 10.24
N LYS A 289 -8.76 12.00 11.08
CA LYS A 289 -7.65 11.14 10.68
C LYS A 289 -8.09 9.69 10.54
N VAL A 290 -7.93 9.11 9.36
CA VAL A 290 -8.26 7.72 9.01
C VAL A 290 -6.96 6.97 8.73
N CYS A 291 -6.73 5.86 9.44
CA CYS A 291 -5.56 5.01 9.25
C CYS A 291 -5.95 3.63 8.74
N ASP A 292 -5.19 3.12 7.78
CA ASP A 292 -5.09 1.68 7.52
C ASP A 292 -3.68 1.18 7.87
N PRO A 293 -3.50 0.46 9.00
CA PRO A 293 -2.20 0.03 9.48
C PRO A 293 -1.65 -1.22 8.77
N ALA A 294 -2.38 -1.76 7.79
CA ALA A 294 -1.92 -2.85 6.93
C ALA A 294 -2.50 -2.63 5.52
N CYS A 295 -2.17 -1.48 4.92
CA CYS A 295 -2.97 -0.91 3.85
C CYS A 295 -2.90 -1.68 2.53
N GLY A 296 -1.90 -2.55 2.35
CA GLY A 296 -1.66 -3.22 1.07
C GLY A 296 -1.58 -2.20 -0.05
N SER A 297 -2.32 -2.43 -1.13
CA SER A 297 -2.45 -1.50 -2.27
C SER A 297 -3.51 -0.40 -2.07
N GLY A 298 -3.99 -0.18 -0.85
CA GLY A 298 -4.78 0.99 -0.46
C GLY A 298 -6.29 0.88 -0.67
N HIS A 299 -6.88 -0.32 -0.77
CA HIS A 299 -8.31 -0.49 -1.06
C HIS A 299 -9.26 0.19 -0.05
N MET A 300 -8.95 0.13 1.24
CA MET A 300 -9.74 0.85 2.26
C MET A 300 -9.61 2.35 2.08
N LEU A 301 -8.39 2.83 1.82
CA LEU A 301 -8.07 4.24 1.68
C LEU A 301 -8.69 4.87 0.43
N THR A 302 -8.79 4.13 -0.68
CA THR A 302 -9.39 4.64 -1.92
C THR A 302 -10.90 4.87 -1.80
N TYR A 303 -11.62 4.04 -1.05
CA TYR A 303 -13.03 4.29 -0.75
C TYR A 303 -13.20 5.37 0.32
N ALA A 304 -12.35 5.37 1.37
CA ALA A 304 -12.34 6.46 2.35
C ALA A 304 -12.08 7.82 1.70
N PHE A 305 -11.23 7.89 0.66
CA PHE A 305 -11.03 9.09 -0.17
C PHE A 305 -12.34 9.58 -0.78
N ASP A 306 -13.10 8.69 -1.43
CA ASP A 306 -14.36 9.07 -2.09
C ASP A 306 -15.40 9.57 -1.09
N LEU A 307 -15.50 8.93 0.08
CA LEU A 307 -16.43 9.35 1.13
C LEU A 307 -16.01 10.68 1.76
N LEU A 308 -14.72 10.88 2.05
CA LEU A 308 -14.19 12.18 2.50
C LEU A 308 -14.45 13.26 1.47
N TYR A 309 -14.25 12.99 0.18
CA TYR A 309 -14.53 13.96 -0.88
C TYR A 309 -15.97 14.45 -0.81
N ALA A 310 -16.93 13.54 -0.65
CA ALA A 310 -18.34 13.89 -0.48
C ALA A 310 -18.62 14.70 0.80
N MET A 311 -17.91 14.42 1.91
CA MET A 311 -18.00 15.22 3.15
C MET A 311 -17.49 16.65 2.96
N TYR A 312 -16.34 16.82 2.29
CA TYR A 312 -15.80 18.14 1.97
C TYR A 312 -16.72 18.93 1.03
N GLU A 313 -17.28 18.28 0.00
CA GLU A 313 -18.26 18.92 -0.88
C GLU A 313 -19.53 19.34 -0.13
N GLU A 314 -20.05 18.51 0.79
CA GLU A 314 -21.23 18.83 1.61
C GLU A 314 -21.00 20.06 2.51
N GLU A 315 -19.78 20.24 3.03
CA GLU A 315 -19.38 21.43 3.80
C GLU A 315 -19.01 22.64 2.93
N GLY A 316 -19.13 22.53 1.60
CA GLY A 316 -18.96 23.66 0.68
C GLY A 316 -17.51 24.00 0.34
N PHE A 317 -16.56 23.08 0.51
CA PHE A 317 -15.17 23.29 0.08
C PHE A 317 -15.06 23.32 -1.45
N ASP A 318 -14.09 24.09 -1.97
CA ASP A 318 -13.80 24.14 -3.40
C ASP A 318 -13.33 22.76 -3.90
N PRO A 319 -14.07 22.11 -4.84
CA PRO A 319 -13.71 20.81 -5.41
C PRO A 319 -12.26 20.71 -5.93
N ALA A 320 -11.65 21.84 -6.34
CA ALA A 320 -10.27 21.87 -6.80
C ALA A 320 -9.21 21.74 -5.69
N GLN A 321 -9.59 22.01 -4.43
CA GLN A 321 -8.72 21.93 -3.24
C GLN A 321 -8.90 20.62 -2.47
N ILE A 322 -10.10 20.02 -2.52
CA ILE A 322 -10.46 18.83 -1.74
C ILE A 322 -9.43 17.69 -1.85
N PRO A 323 -8.94 17.28 -3.04
CA PRO A 323 -8.01 16.15 -3.14
C PRO A 323 -6.69 16.36 -2.39
N GLU A 324 -6.18 17.60 -2.37
CA GLU A 324 -4.98 17.93 -1.61
C GLU A 324 -5.25 17.87 -0.10
N LEU A 325 -6.36 18.47 0.35
CA LEU A 325 -6.75 18.44 1.76
C LEU A 325 -6.89 17.00 2.29
N ILE A 326 -7.53 16.12 1.51
CA ILE A 326 -7.69 14.70 1.88
C ILE A 326 -6.34 14.00 2.04
N LEU A 327 -5.42 14.18 1.08
CA LEU A 327 -4.13 13.50 1.09
C LEU A 327 -3.15 14.10 2.11
N THR A 328 -3.34 15.34 2.52
CA THR A 328 -2.51 16.02 3.52
C THR A 328 -3.01 15.74 4.95
N HIS A 329 -4.31 15.81 5.20
CA HIS A 329 -4.86 15.83 6.55
C HIS A 329 -5.53 14.53 6.99
N ASN A 330 -6.11 13.77 6.06
CA ASN A 330 -7.07 12.75 6.42
C ASN A 330 -6.55 11.32 6.35
N LEU A 331 -5.99 10.92 5.21
CA LEU A 331 -5.68 9.51 4.95
C LEU A 331 -4.26 9.17 5.34
N TYR A 332 -4.08 8.05 6.04
CA TYR A 332 -2.78 7.51 6.44
C TYR A 332 -2.77 5.99 6.18
N GLY A 333 -1.71 5.49 5.55
CA GLY A 333 -1.49 4.06 5.33
C GLY A 333 -0.16 3.62 5.92
N ILE A 334 -0.11 2.40 6.45
CA ILE A 334 1.13 1.74 6.90
C ILE A 334 1.23 0.39 6.22
N GLU A 335 2.40 0.10 5.66
CA GLU A 335 2.65 -1.13 4.93
C GLU A 335 4.07 -1.64 5.17
N LEU A 336 4.25 -2.95 5.07
CA LEU A 336 5.54 -3.61 5.19
C LEU A 336 6.18 -3.87 3.83
N ASP A 337 5.39 -4.25 2.82
CA ASP A 337 5.89 -4.43 1.46
C ASP A 337 5.98 -3.08 0.74
N GLU A 338 7.20 -2.58 0.52
CA GLU A 338 7.51 -1.37 -0.27
C GLU A 338 6.63 -1.27 -1.52
N ARG A 339 6.52 -2.39 -2.23
CA ARG A 339 5.79 -2.54 -3.48
C ARG A 339 4.29 -2.33 -3.35
N ALA A 340 3.69 -2.77 -2.24
CA ALA A 340 2.28 -2.56 -1.96
C ALA A 340 2.03 -1.10 -1.58
N GLY A 341 2.92 -0.52 -0.76
CA GLY A 341 2.87 0.89 -0.37
C GLY A 341 2.97 1.85 -1.56
N GLU A 342 3.87 1.58 -2.52
CA GLU A 342 3.97 2.33 -3.78
C GLU A 342 2.64 2.33 -4.54
N LEU A 343 1.95 1.19 -4.59
CA LEU A 343 0.66 1.06 -5.26
C LEU A 343 -0.48 1.75 -4.52
N ALA A 344 -0.46 1.74 -3.19
CA ALA A 344 -1.42 2.52 -2.39
C ALA A 344 -1.27 4.03 -2.65
N ALA A 345 -0.02 4.53 -2.66
CA ALA A 345 0.25 5.93 -3.00
C ALA A 345 -0.14 6.26 -4.45
N PHE A 346 0.10 5.35 -5.39
CA PHE A 346 -0.35 5.52 -6.77
C PHE A 346 -1.87 5.58 -6.86
N ALA A 347 -2.58 4.65 -6.21
CA ALA A 347 -4.03 4.57 -6.24
C ALA A 347 -4.70 5.85 -5.69
N LEU A 348 -4.20 6.37 -4.57
CA LEU A 348 -4.65 7.63 -4.00
C LEU A 348 -4.36 8.83 -4.91
N SER A 349 -3.18 8.86 -5.54
CA SER A 349 -2.82 9.91 -6.49
C SER A 349 -3.72 9.88 -7.74
N MET A 350 -4.13 8.69 -8.20
CA MET A 350 -5.09 8.55 -9.31
C MET A 350 -6.49 9.01 -8.90
N LYS A 351 -6.99 8.64 -7.71
CA LYS A 351 -8.26 9.16 -7.16
C LYS A 351 -8.27 10.69 -7.14
N ALA A 352 -7.20 11.30 -6.65
CA ALA A 352 -7.04 12.75 -6.65
C ALA A 352 -7.02 13.34 -8.07
N ARG A 353 -6.29 12.71 -9.00
CA ARG A 353 -6.22 13.13 -10.40
C ARG A 353 -7.55 13.02 -11.15
N THR A 354 -8.38 12.03 -10.81
CA THR A 354 -9.74 11.89 -11.36
C THR A 354 -10.61 13.08 -10.97
N ARG A 355 -10.49 13.57 -9.73
CA ARG A 355 -11.27 14.71 -9.21
C ARG A 355 -10.70 16.06 -9.64
N GLN A 356 -9.38 16.18 -9.81
CA GLN A 356 -8.74 17.43 -10.18
C GLN A 356 -7.74 17.25 -11.33
N ARG A 357 -8.04 17.84 -12.49
CA ARG A 357 -7.29 17.61 -13.74
C ARG A 357 -5.80 17.96 -13.69
N ARG A 358 -5.41 18.94 -12.88
CA ARG A 358 -4.02 19.41 -12.77
C ARG A 358 -3.32 18.96 -11.48
N PHE A 359 -3.86 17.93 -10.80
CA PHE A 359 -3.40 17.51 -9.48
C PHE A 359 -1.89 17.26 -9.40
N PHE A 360 -1.32 16.60 -10.40
CA PHE A 360 0.12 16.27 -10.40
C PHE A 360 1.04 17.49 -10.33
N ASN A 361 0.58 18.68 -10.73
CA ASN A 361 1.36 19.92 -10.61
C ASN A 361 1.56 20.37 -9.15
N LYS A 362 0.67 19.94 -8.24
CA LYS A 362 0.76 20.25 -6.80
C LYS A 362 1.84 19.44 -6.09
N ARG A 363 2.29 18.31 -6.67
CA ARG A 363 3.33 17.42 -6.12
C ARG A 363 3.04 16.95 -4.67
N VAL A 364 1.76 16.79 -4.34
CA VAL A 364 1.31 16.27 -3.04
C VAL A 364 1.67 14.78 -2.96
N LYS A 365 2.29 14.38 -1.86
CA LYS A 365 2.60 12.98 -1.58
C LYS A 365 1.54 12.41 -0.64
N PRO A 366 0.87 11.30 -1.01
CA PRO A 366 0.00 10.59 -0.09
C PRO A 366 0.78 10.14 1.15
N ASN A 367 0.14 10.20 2.33
CA ASN A 367 0.72 9.76 3.60
C ASN A 367 0.71 8.22 3.70
N ILE A 368 1.57 7.56 2.92
CA ILE A 368 1.81 6.11 2.99
C ILE A 368 3.20 5.88 3.59
N CYS A 369 3.24 5.20 4.73
CA CYS A 369 4.46 4.84 5.44
C CYS A 369 4.82 3.38 5.17
N VAL A 370 5.90 3.15 4.43
CA VAL A 370 6.51 1.82 4.34
C VAL A 370 7.46 1.67 5.53
N LEU A 371 7.27 0.64 6.34
CA LEU A 371 8.13 0.36 7.49
C LEU A 371 9.45 -0.24 7.03
N GLU A 372 10.56 0.31 7.52
CA GLU A 372 11.91 -0.10 7.17
C GLU A 372 12.65 -0.60 8.42
N ASN A 373 13.49 -1.62 8.24
CA ASN A 373 14.42 -2.04 9.29
C ASN A 373 15.50 -1.00 9.49
N VAL A 374 15.58 -0.45 10.70
CA VAL A 374 16.62 0.49 11.09
C VAL A 374 17.24 -0.01 12.39
N SER A 375 18.48 -0.48 12.29
CA SER A 375 19.27 -0.93 13.43
C SER A 375 20.32 0.12 13.80
N PHE A 376 20.67 0.18 15.08
CA PHE A 376 21.72 1.05 15.58
C PHE A 376 22.68 0.24 16.44
N SER A 377 23.98 0.57 16.39
CA SER A 377 24.91 0.05 17.39
C SER A 377 24.74 0.79 18.72
N SER A 378 25.21 0.18 19.82
CA SER A 378 25.12 0.85 21.12
C SER A 378 25.97 2.13 21.15
N GLU A 379 27.16 2.05 20.56
CA GLU A 379 28.12 3.15 20.42
C GLU A 379 27.53 4.27 19.54
N GLU A 380 26.88 3.92 18.42
CA GLU A 380 26.21 4.88 17.54
C GLU A 380 25.18 5.73 18.30
N LEU A 381 24.35 5.08 19.13
CA LEU A 381 23.33 5.78 19.91
C LEU A 381 23.92 6.60 21.07
N ASP A 382 25.01 6.13 21.68
CA ASP A 382 25.67 6.85 22.77
C ASP A 382 26.35 8.14 22.26
N GLU A 383 27.04 8.08 21.12
CA GLU A 383 27.61 9.27 20.47
C GLU A 383 26.52 10.26 20.05
N TYR A 384 25.42 9.75 19.49
CA TYR A 384 24.29 10.58 19.10
C TYR A 384 23.62 11.25 20.30
N MET A 385 23.42 10.51 21.39
CA MET A 385 22.90 11.02 22.67
C MET A 385 23.76 12.18 23.20
N ASP A 386 25.08 12.01 23.22
CA ASP A 386 26.00 13.03 23.70
C ASP A 386 25.95 14.30 22.81
N ALA A 387 25.72 14.13 21.51
CA ALA A 387 25.62 15.25 20.57
C ALA A 387 24.27 16.00 20.64
N VAL A 388 23.14 15.29 20.78
CA VAL A 388 21.80 15.94 20.81
C VAL A 388 21.39 16.43 22.20
N GLY A 389 22.02 15.88 23.24
CA GLY A 389 21.76 16.17 24.64
C GLY A 389 20.85 15.13 25.30
N ARG A 390 21.17 14.77 26.55
CA ARG A 390 20.48 13.72 27.32
C ARG A 390 19.04 14.07 27.68
N ASP A 391 18.70 15.35 27.73
CA ASP A 391 17.33 15.80 27.99
C ASP A 391 16.39 15.45 26.82
N LEU A 392 16.92 15.46 25.59
CA LEU A 392 16.18 15.11 24.38
C LEU A 392 16.26 13.62 24.08
N PHE A 393 17.41 12.99 24.36
CA PHE A 393 17.62 11.57 24.16
C PHE A 393 17.21 10.74 25.39
N THR A 394 15.90 10.54 25.53
CA THR A 394 15.32 9.80 26.65
C THR A 394 15.46 8.28 26.48
N ARG A 395 15.22 7.53 27.57
CA ARG A 395 15.17 6.05 27.54
C ARG A 395 14.06 5.54 26.63
N GLU A 396 12.94 6.25 26.60
CA GLU A 396 11.78 5.97 25.75
C GLU A 396 12.11 6.18 24.27
N LEU A 397 12.88 7.24 23.95
CA LEU A 397 13.40 7.44 22.60
C LEU A 397 14.33 6.28 22.22
N ARG A 398 15.36 5.97 23.03
CA ARG A 398 16.25 4.83 22.78
C ARG A 398 15.48 3.52 22.54
N SER A 399 14.55 3.19 23.43
CA SER A 399 13.74 1.98 23.31
C SER A 399 12.86 1.98 22.06
N THR A 400 12.37 3.15 21.64
CA THR A 400 11.60 3.27 20.40
C THR A 400 12.52 3.03 19.20
N LEU A 401 13.72 3.62 19.17
CA LEU A 401 14.70 3.40 18.09
C LEU A 401 15.06 1.92 17.92
N GLU A 402 15.32 1.22 19.03
CA GLU A 402 15.70 -0.19 19.02
C GLU A 402 14.58 -1.12 18.52
N GLN A 403 13.30 -0.74 18.68
CA GLN A 403 12.16 -1.55 18.18
C GLN A 403 12.14 -1.68 16.65
N PHE A 404 12.66 -0.69 15.92
CA PHE A 404 12.63 -0.68 14.45
C PHE A 404 13.73 -1.51 13.80
N GLY A 405 14.62 -2.12 14.58
CA GLY A 405 15.55 -3.15 14.08
C GLY A 405 14.86 -4.43 13.60
N GLU A 406 13.57 -4.60 13.91
CA GLU A 406 12.73 -5.78 13.59
C GLU A 406 11.38 -5.34 12.97
N ALA A 407 11.37 -4.20 12.27
CA ALA A 407 10.17 -3.67 11.64
C ALA A 407 9.59 -4.64 10.59
N ASP A 408 10.43 -5.35 9.85
CA ASP A 408 10.09 -6.40 8.89
C ASP A 408 9.44 -7.64 9.52
N ASN A 409 9.61 -7.82 10.83
CA ASN A 409 9.10 -8.97 11.56
C ASN A 409 7.82 -8.62 12.34
N PHE A 410 7.76 -7.43 12.94
CA PHE A 410 6.65 -6.99 13.80
C PHE A 410 5.66 -6.07 13.07
N GLY A 411 6.11 -5.33 12.06
CA GLY A 411 5.30 -4.35 11.32
C GLY A 411 4.59 -3.37 12.23
N SER A 412 3.33 -3.07 11.90
CA SER A 412 2.50 -2.11 12.62
C SER A 412 2.12 -2.53 14.05
N LEU A 413 2.45 -3.77 14.46
CA LEU A 413 2.29 -4.18 15.85
C LEU A 413 3.31 -3.51 16.79
N ILE A 414 4.35 -2.86 16.27
CA ILE A 414 5.26 -2.03 17.07
C ILE A 414 4.45 -0.97 17.82
N GLN A 415 4.70 -0.89 19.13
CA GLN A 415 4.15 0.13 20.02
C GLN A 415 5.30 1.05 20.45
N PRO A 416 5.43 2.25 19.84
CA PRO A 416 6.43 3.23 20.24
C PRO A 416 6.36 3.47 21.76
N LYS A 417 7.52 3.48 22.43
CA LYS A 417 7.59 3.81 23.87
C LYS A 417 7.60 5.31 24.12
N LEU A 418 8.08 6.07 23.14
CA LEU A 418 8.02 7.52 23.14
C LEU A 418 6.58 7.98 22.91
N THR A 419 6.05 8.81 23.81
CA THR A 419 4.68 9.34 23.73
C THR A 419 4.61 10.63 22.90
N SER A 420 5.61 11.51 23.04
CA SER A 420 5.72 12.78 22.32
C SER A 420 6.55 12.67 21.04
N VAL A 421 6.19 11.71 20.17
CA VAL A 421 6.95 11.42 18.94
C VAL A 421 7.00 12.64 18.02
N THR A 422 5.86 13.29 17.77
CA THR A 422 5.75 14.45 16.88
C THR A 422 6.63 15.61 17.35
N ASP A 423 6.56 15.98 18.63
CA ASP A 423 7.35 17.10 19.19
C ASP A 423 8.85 16.79 19.17
N THR A 424 9.22 15.55 19.48
CA THR A 424 10.62 15.09 19.44
C THR A 424 11.16 15.12 18.01
N LEU A 425 10.35 14.68 17.03
CA LEU A 425 10.69 14.73 15.61
C LEU A 425 10.95 16.17 15.17
N VAL A 426 10.02 17.10 15.42
CA VAL A 426 10.16 18.52 15.05
C VAL A 426 11.41 19.14 15.70
N THR A 427 11.65 18.83 16.97
CA THR A 427 12.83 19.33 17.70
C THR A 427 14.13 18.82 17.10
N LEU A 428 14.19 17.54 16.71
CA LEU A 428 15.37 16.95 16.10
C LEU A 428 15.57 17.42 14.66
N GLU A 429 14.52 17.58 13.87
CA GLU A 429 14.60 18.12 12.50
C GLU A 429 15.18 19.54 12.44
N ALA A 430 15.00 20.32 13.51
CA ALA A 430 15.57 21.66 13.62
C ALA A 430 17.08 21.67 13.94
N LYS A 431 17.70 20.52 14.28
CA LYS A 431 19.13 20.44 14.60
C LYS A 431 19.95 20.19 13.33
N ASP A 432 20.99 20.99 13.14
CA ASP A 432 22.00 20.74 12.11
C ASP A 432 23.09 19.80 12.64
N MET A 433 23.15 18.60 12.07
CA MET A 433 24.16 17.58 12.39
C MET A 433 25.18 17.40 11.26
N GLY A 434 25.23 18.32 10.29
CA GLY A 434 26.08 18.22 9.09
C GLY A 434 27.60 18.29 9.35
N GLY A 435 28.02 18.65 10.56
CA GLY A 435 29.44 18.78 10.94
C GLY A 435 30.22 17.47 11.07
N SER A 436 29.53 16.33 11.18
CA SER A 436 30.14 14.98 11.25
C SER A 436 29.35 14.01 10.37
N LEU A 437 30.02 13.36 9.41
CA LEU A 437 29.37 12.44 8.47
C LEU A 437 28.66 11.29 9.18
N PHE A 438 29.27 10.74 10.23
CA PHE A 438 28.70 9.65 11.02
C PHE A 438 27.45 10.12 11.78
N LEU A 439 27.52 11.26 12.47
CA LEU A 439 26.36 11.82 13.17
C LEU A 439 25.22 12.19 12.22
N ALA A 440 25.54 12.68 11.02
CA ALA A 440 24.54 12.99 10.00
C ALA A 440 23.81 11.72 9.52
N GLU A 441 24.51 10.60 9.37
CA GLU A 441 23.90 9.32 9.02
C GLU A 441 23.00 8.79 10.14
N THR A 442 23.48 8.77 11.38
CA THR A 442 22.68 8.39 12.55
C THR A 442 21.47 9.30 12.73
N HIS A 443 21.63 10.61 12.56
CA HIS A 443 20.55 11.57 12.62
C HIS A 443 19.46 11.26 11.59
N ARG A 444 19.84 10.99 10.34
CA ARG A 444 18.90 10.59 9.28
C ARG A 444 18.14 9.31 9.65
N LYS A 445 18.83 8.31 10.23
CA LYS A 445 18.20 7.07 10.71
C LYS A 445 17.22 7.33 11.86
N VAL A 446 17.60 8.16 12.84
CA VAL A 446 16.74 8.56 13.96
C VAL A 446 15.48 9.27 13.46
N LEU A 447 15.61 10.24 12.56
CA LEU A 447 14.48 10.94 11.95
C LEU A 447 13.57 10.00 11.16
N ALA A 448 14.14 9.04 10.42
CA ALA A 448 13.37 8.03 9.70
C ALA A 448 12.52 7.18 10.67
N VAL A 449 13.12 6.72 11.78
CA VAL A 449 12.39 5.96 12.80
C VAL A 449 11.31 6.80 13.47
N LEU A 450 11.59 8.05 13.82
CA LEU A 450 10.59 8.92 14.44
C LEU A 450 9.40 9.20 13.51
N ARG A 451 9.64 9.35 12.20
CA ARG A 451 8.57 9.45 11.20
C ARG A 451 7.71 8.20 11.18
N MET A 452 8.30 7.01 11.17
CA MET A 452 7.54 5.75 11.23
C MET A 452 6.80 5.58 12.56
N ALA A 453 7.41 5.97 13.67
CA ALA A 453 6.80 5.94 15.00
C ALA A 453 5.60 6.91 15.12
N ASP A 454 5.63 8.05 14.42
CA ASP A 454 4.50 9.01 14.39
C ASP A 454 3.27 8.38 13.73
N TYR A 455 3.46 7.60 12.66
CA TYR A 455 2.38 6.83 12.03
C TYR A 455 1.79 5.77 12.97
N LEU A 456 2.61 5.19 13.86
CA LEU A 456 2.20 4.21 14.85
C LEU A 456 1.64 4.85 16.14
N SER A 457 1.64 6.17 16.27
CA SER A 457 1.17 6.84 17.48
C SER A 457 -0.36 6.95 17.56
N PRO A 458 -0.96 7.04 18.78
CA PRO A 458 -2.41 7.13 18.97
C PRO A 458 -2.95 8.50 18.54
N ARG A 459 -3.51 8.60 17.33
CA ARG A 459 -3.99 9.88 16.77
C ARG A 459 -5.16 9.77 15.80
N TYR A 460 -5.73 8.58 15.63
CA TYR A 460 -6.69 8.31 14.57
C TYR A 460 -8.12 8.29 15.09
N HIS A 461 -9.01 8.99 14.37
CA HIS A 461 -10.44 8.96 14.66
C HIS A 461 -11.06 7.65 14.16
N VAL A 462 -10.51 7.12 13.08
CA VAL A 462 -10.92 5.86 12.47
C VAL A 462 -9.68 5.04 12.12
N VAL A 463 -9.66 3.78 12.52
CA VAL A 463 -8.69 2.78 12.06
C VAL A 463 -9.45 1.70 11.31
N VAL A 464 -9.17 1.51 10.03
CA VAL A 464 -9.82 0.50 9.19
C VAL A 464 -8.78 -0.49 8.67
N ALA A 465 -9.01 -1.80 8.78
CA ALA A 465 -7.99 -2.78 8.39
C ALA A 465 -8.54 -4.12 7.90
N ASN A 466 -7.84 -4.70 6.92
CA ASN A 466 -7.80 -6.14 6.71
C ASN A 466 -6.40 -6.64 7.13
N PRO A 467 -6.19 -6.97 8.43
CA PRO A 467 -4.86 -7.30 8.93
C PRO A 467 -4.33 -8.63 8.38
N PRO A 468 -3.03 -8.92 8.53
CA PRO A 468 -2.45 -10.20 8.19
C PRO A 468 -3.03 -11.37 9.01
N TYR A 469 -3.31 -12.51 8.35
CA TYR A 469 -3.81 -13.72 9.03
C TYR A 469 -2.67 -14.75 9.14
N MET A 470 -2.20 -15.03 10.36
CA MET A 470 -1.14 -15.99 10.59
C MET A 470 -1.18 -16.50 12.03
N GLY A 471 -1.70 -17.71 12.20
CA GLY A 471 -1.71 -18.38 13.50
C GLY A 471 -0.30 -18.68 14.02
N GLY A 472 -0.16 -18.87 15.33
CA GLY A 472 1.15 -19.07 15.99
C GLY A 472 2.01 -20.22 15.44
N LYS A 473 1.44 -21.17 14.70
CA LYS A 473 2.22 -22.22 13.99
C LYS A 473 2.97 -21.67 12.77
N GLY A 474 2.53 -20.59 12.14
CA GLY A 474 3.22 -19.94 11.03
C GLY A 474 4.33 -18.99 11.46
N MET A 475 4.23 -18.43 12.68
CA MET A 475 5.19 -17.47 13.21
C MET A 475 6.58 -18.08 13.40
N ASN A 476 7.62 -17.33 13.02
CA ASN A 476 9.01 -17.66 13.37
C ASN A 476 9.26 -17.53 14.88
N GLY A 477 10.40 -18.06 15.35
CA GLY A 477 10.72 -18.11 16.79
C GLY A 477 10.79 -16.72 17.46
N ARG A 478 11.32 -15.72 16.74
CA ARG A 478 11.47 -14.35 17.23
C ARG A 478 10.11 -13.65 17.37
N LEU A 479 9.28 -13.68 16.31
CA LEU A 479 7.92 -13.16 16.32
C LEU A 479 7.06 -13.85 17.38
N GLY A 480 7.13 -15.18 17.50
CA GLY A 480 6.37 -15.93 18.49
C GLY A 480 6.75 -15.61 19.93
N ALA A 481 8.03 -15.36 20.22
CA ALA A 481 8.48 -14.93 21.55
C ALA A 481 8.03 -13.50 21.86
N TRP A 482 8.17 -12.60 20.88
CA TRP A 482 7.75 -11.21 21.01
C TRP A 482 6.23 -11.07 21.20
N ALA A 483 5.43 -11.83 20.44
CA ALA A 483 3.97 -11.87 20.55
C ALA A 483 3.53 -12.32 21.96
N LYS A 484 4.19 -13.32 22.54
CA LYS A 484 3.92 -13.77 23.92
C LYS A 484 4.17 -12.68 24.96
N ALA A 485 5.22 -11.87 24.77
CA ALA A 485 5.62 -10.83 25.69
C ALA A 485 4.75 -9.57 25.59
N ASN A 486 4.35 -9.18 24.38
CA ASN A 486 3.70 -7.90 24.12
C ASN A 486 2.18 -8.01 23.90
N TYR A 487 1.68 -9.17 23.50
CA TYR A 487 0.26 -9.42 23.19
C TYR A 487 -0.27 -10.69 23.86
N PRO A 488 -0.18 -10.81 25.20
CA PRO A 488 -0.49 -12.07 25.90
C PRO A 488 -1.93 -12.57 25.68
N ASN A 489 -2.87 -11.67 25.39
CA ASN A 489 -4.30 -11.94 25.20
C ASN A 489 -4.66 -12.40 23.78
N SER A 490 -3.81 -12.10 22.79
CA SER A 490 -4.11 -12.31 21.36
C SER A 490 -2.99 -12.96 20.55
N LYS A 491 -1.84 -13.26 21.17
CA LYS A 491 -0.64 -13.93 20.61
C LYS A 491 -0.87 -15.17 19.74
N SER A 492 -2.07 -15.75 19.78
CA SER A 492 -2.42 -16.94 19.01
C SER A 492 -2.52 -16.66 17.50
N ASP A 493 -2.75 -15.41 17.08
CA ASP A 493 -2.78 -15.03 15.66
C ASP A 493 -2.44 -13.54 15.44
N LEU A 494 -1.80 -13.21 14.31
CA LEU A 494 -1.52 -11.83 13.91
C LEU A 494 -2.79 -10.97 13.85
N PHE A 495 -3.88 -11.45 13.24
CA PHE A 495 -5.09 -10.64 13.10
C PHE A 495 -5.65 -10.22 14.46
N ALA A 496 -5.50 -11.08 15.48
CA ALA A 496 -6.01 -10.84 16.81
C ALA A 496 -5.14 -9.81 17.55
N MET A 497 -3.82 -9.84 17.35
CA MET A 497 -2.91 -8.80 17.83
C MET A 497 -3.23 -7.44 17.19
N PHE A 498 -3.60 -7.42 15.91
CA PHE A 498 -4.06 -6.22 15.23
C PHE A 498 -5.38 -5.66 15.80
N ILE A 499 -6.27 -6.49 16.38
CA ILE A 499 -7.47 -5.97 17.07
C ILE A 499 -7.05 -5.11 18.25
N GLU A 500 -6.17 -5.63 19.12
CA GLU A 500 -5.65 -4.85 20.26
C GLU A 500 -4.87 -3.62 19.76
N ARG A 501 -3.99 -3.81 18.77
CA ARG A 501 -3.14 -2.73 18.27
C ARG A 501 -3.94 -1.58 17.67
N ASN A 502 -4.96 -1.87 16.88
CA ASN A 502 -5.77 -0.84 16.23
C ASN A 502 -6.59 -0.05 17.25
N LEU A 503 -7.05 -0.69 18.33
CA LEU A 503 -7.66 0.01 19.47
C LEU A 503 -6.67 0.93 20.18
N ASP A 504 -5.41 0.50 20.32
CA ASP A 504 -4.35 1.33 20.91
C ASP A 504 -3.92 2.50 19.98
N MET A 505 -4.21 2.45 18.67
CA MET A 505 -3.96 3.54 17.71
C MET A 505 -5.14 4.52 17.59
N ALA A 506 -6.35 4.06 17.88
CA ALA A 506 -7.55 4.88 17.83
C ALA A 506 -7.62 5.81 19.04
N LEU A 507 -8.08 7.05 18.83
CA LEU A 507 -8.45 7.96 19.91
C LEU A 507 -9.55 7.33 20.78
N SER A 508 -9.68 7.75 22.04
CA SER A 508 -10.83 7.37 22.86
C SER A 508 -12.13 7.86 22.19
N GLY A 509 -13.13 6.98 22.08
CA GLY A 509 -14.34 7.21 21.29
C GLY A 509 -14.15 7.10 19.77
N GLY A 510 -12.95 6.78 19.30
CA GLY A 510 -12.65 6.50 17.89
C GLY A 510 -13.16 5.12 17.45
N ALA A 511 -13.31 4.93 16.15
CA ALA A 511 -13.81 3.68 15.58
C ALA A 511 -12.67 2.80 15.06
N VAL A 512 -12.75 1.49 15.31
CA VAL A 512 -11.88 0.46 14.74
C VAL A 512 -12.73 -0.50 13.91
N ALA A 513 -12.57 -0.48 12.59
CA ALA A 513 -13.34 -1.31 11.65
C ALA A 513 -12.44 -2.35 11.00
N MET A 514 -12.73 -3.64 11.19
CA MET A 514 -11.85 -4.71 10.71
C MET A 514 -12.61 -5.87 10.10
N ILE A 515 -11.98 -6.53 9.13
CA ILE A 515 -12.33 -7.90 8.72
C ILE A 515 -11.24 -8.87 9.18
N THR A 516 -11.61 -9.87 9.97
CA THR A 516 -10.65 -10.85 10.51
C THR A 516 -11.20 -12.27 10.45
N MET A 517 -10.38 -13.28 10.77
CA MET A 517 -10.88 -14.65 10.93
C MET A 517 -11.86 -14.75 12.10
N GLN A 518 -13.01 -15.40 11.91
CA GLN A 518 -14.06 -15.49 12.94
C GLN A 518 -13.65 -16.28 14.20
N SER A 519 -12.50 -16.96 14.19
CA SER A 519 -12.06 -17.85 15.25
C SER A 519 -11.94 -17.16 16.62
N TRP A 520 -11.67 -15.85 16.65
CA TRP A 520 -11.62 -15.08 17.89
C TRP A 520 -12.97 -14.98 18.62
N MET A 521 -14.08 -15.20 17.92
CA MET A 521 -15.41 -15.24 18.54
C MET A 521 -15.64 -16.51 19.36
N PHE A 522 -14.94 -17.61 19.04
CA PHE A 522 -15.29 -18.95 19.52
C PHE A 522 -14.19 -19.66 20.33
N LEU A 523 -12.92 -19.54 19.92
CA LEU A 523 -11.86 -20.36 20.52
C LEU A 523 -11.47 -19.85 21.92
N SER A 524 -11.15 -20.78 22.82
CA SER A 524 -10.71 -20.47 24.19
C SER A 524 -9.41 -19.67 24.24
N SER A 525 -8.54 -19.83 23.24
CA SER A 525 -7.29 -19.06 23.10
C SER A 525 -7.51 -17.53 23.00
N PHE A 526 -8.73 -17.10 22.68
CA PHE A 526 -9.09 -15.68 22.54
C PHE A 526 -10.07 -15.22 23.63
N GLU A 527 -10.25 -15.98 24.70
CA GLU A 527 -11.16 -15.60 25.80
C GLU A 527 -10.72 -14.31 26.49
N ALA A 528 -9.43 -14.16 26.78
CA ALA A 528 -8.88 -12.94 27.36
C ALA A 528 -9.09 -11.71 26.45
N LEU A 529 -8.93 -11.89 25.13
CA LEU A 529 -9.21 -10.85 24.14
C LEU A 529 -10.70 -10.44 24.16
N ARG A 530 -11.63 -11.41 24.14
CA ARG A 530 -13.07 -11.12 24.22
C ARG A 530 -13.43 -10.40 25.52
N SER A 531 -12.88 -10.84 26.66
CA SER A 531 -13.06 -10.18 27.94
C SER A 531 -12.53 -8.74 27.93
N ARG A 532 -11.39 -8.47 27.30
CA ARG A 532 -10.89 -7.09 27.12
C ARG A 532 -11.87 -6.26 26.30
N ILE A 533 -12.30 -6.76 25.14
CA ILE A 533 -13.23 -6.06 24.25
C ILE A 533 -14.53 -5.70 24.97
N LEU A 534 -15.16 -6.66 25.64
CA LEU A 534 -16.47 -6.46 26.28
C LEU A 534 -16.42 -5.53 27.51
N ASN A 535 -15.28 -5.44 28.19
CA ASN A 535 -15.14 -4.62 29.40
C ASN A 535 -14.58 -3.21 29.14
N GLN A 536 -13.92 -2.98 28.01
CA GLN A 536 -13.21 -1.72 27.73
C GLN A 536 -13.70 -1.01 26.46
N HIS A 537 -14.38 -1.73 25.58
CA HIS A 537 -14.78 -1.24 24.26
C HIS A 537 -16.25 -1.57 24.01
N THR A 538 -16.77 -1.15 22.85
CA THR A 538 -18.15 -1.39 22.44
C THR A 538 -18.18 -1.93 21.03
N ILE A 539 -18.91 -3.03 20.80
CA ILE A 539 -19.15 -3.55 19.45
C ILE A 539 -20.32 -2.75 18.86
N LEU A 540 -20.03 -1.92 17.85
CA LEU A 540 -21.03 -1.11 17.17
C LEU A 540 -21.84 -1.94 16.18
N SER A 541 -21.14 -2.72 15.35
CA SER A 541 -21.76 -3.64 14.41
C SER A 541 -20.85 -4.84 14.09
N MET A 542 -21.43 -5.96 13.68
CA MET A 542 -20.73 -7.17 13.29
C MET A 542 -21.51 -7.97 12.24
N ALA A 543 -20.90 -8.15 11.06
CA ALA A 543 -21.36 -9.04 10.01
C ALA A 543 -20.57 -10.36 10.07
N HIS A 544 -21.21 -11.42 10.57
CA HIS A 544 -20.65 -12.77 10.65
C HIS A 544 -20.73 -13.45 9.29
N LEU A 545 -19.62 -13.43 8.54
CA LEU A 545 -19.56 -13.89 7.15
C LEU A 545 -19.40 -15.40 7.03
N GLY A 546 -18.63 -16.04 7.91
CA GLY A 546 -18.32 -17.45 7.76
C GLY A 546 -17.36 -17.71 6.59
N ALA A 547 -17.39 -18.94 6.07
CA ALA A 547 -16.61 -19.33 4.89
C ALA A 547 -17.09 -18.61 3.61
N ARG A 548 -16.26 -18.64 2.56
CA ARG A 548 -16.58 -18.10 1.22
C ARG A 548 -16.99 -16.62 1.25
N ALA A 549 -16.36 -15.85 2.13
CA ALA A 549 -16.43 -14.40 2.11
C ALA A 549 -15.54 -13.78 1.02
N PHE A 550 -14.66 -14.59 0.43
CA PHE A 550 -13.76 -14.21 -0.65
C PHE A 550 -13.83 -15.30 -1.73
N ASP A 551 -14.43 -15.01 -2.88
CA ASP A 551 -14.55 -15.92 -4.01
C ASP A 551 -13.17 -16.27 -4.59
N SER A 552 -12.20 -15.35 -4.42
CA SER A 552 -10.79 -15.56 -4.81
C SER A 552 -10.06 -16.62 -3.97
N ILE A 553 -10.63 -17.03 -2.83
CA ILE A 553 -10.07 -18.07 -1.94
C ILE A 553 -10.98 -19.30 -2.02
N GLY A 554 -10.49 -20.36 -2.66
CA GLY A 554 -11.26 -21.59 -2.79
C GLY A 554 -11.52 -22.29 -1.45
N GLY A 555 -12.72 -22.85 -1.30
CA GLY A 555 -13.11 -23.70 -0.16
C GLY A 555 -13.45 -22.95 1.13
N GLU A 556 -13.40 -23.67 2.26
CA GLU A 556 -13.70 -23.13 3.60
C GLU A 556 -12.43 -22.76 4.39
N VAL A 557 -11.33 -22.54 3.67
CA VAL A 557 -9.99 -22.30 4.26
C VAL A 557 -9.97 -21.03 5.12
N VAL A 558 -10.76 -20.02 4.74
CA VAL A 558 -10.87 -18.76 5.46
C VAL A 558 -12.33 -18.52 5.82
N SER A 559 -12.60 -18.41 7.12
CA SER A 559 -13.91 -18.03 7.64
C SER A 559 -13.79 -16.73 8.42
N THR A 560 -14.60 -15.72 8.08
CA THR A 560 -14.39 -14.34 8.54
C THR A 560 -15.59 -13.70 9.21
N THR A 561 -15.31 -12.59 9.88
CA THR A 561 -16.28 -11.66 10.43
C THR A 561 -15.78 -10.24 10.17
N ALA A 562 -16.68 -9.34 9.78
CA ALA A 562 -16.39 -7.92 9.59
C ALA A 562 -17.12 -7.13 10.69
N PHE A 563 -16.43 -6.26 11.41
CA PHE A 563 -17.00 -5.60 12.59
C PHE A 563 -16.46 -4.20 12.78
N VAL A 564 -17.21 -3.39 13.53
CA VAL A 564 -16.80 -2.06 13.98
C VAL A 564 -16.85 -2.02 15.50
N LEU A 565 -15.73 -1.65 16.12
CA LEU A 565 -15.61 -1.37 17.53
C LEU A 565 -15.52 0.13 17.75
N GLU A 566 -16.01 0.60 18.88
CA GLU A 566 -15.69 1.92 19.42
C GLU A 566 -14.69 1.77 20.56
N ASN A 567 -13.66 2.62 20.58
CA ASN A 567 -12.67 2.71 21.64
C ASN A 567 -13.22 3.44 22.88
N ALA A 568 -14.37 2.97 23.36
CA ALA A 568 -15.04 3.43 24.56
C ALA A 568 -15.96 2.30 25.07
N HIS A 569 -16.13 2.20 26.39
CA HIS A 569 -17.03 1.23 26.98
C HIS A 569 -18.42 1.84 27.21
N LYS A 570 -19.44 1.31 26.52
CA LYS A 570 -20.84 1.72 26.64
C LYS A 570 -21.70 0.49 27.00
N PRO A 571 -21.88 0.18 28.29
CA PRO A 571 -22.51 -1.09 28.72
C PRO A 571 -23.96 -1.25 28.27
N ASP A 572 -24.68 -0.13 28.10
CA ASP A 572 -26.09 -0.13 27.67
C ASP A 572 -26.27 -0.10 26.16
N TYR A 573 -25.18 0.03 25.40
CA TYR A 573 -25.24 0.06 23.94
C TYR A 573 -25.58 -1.33 23.39
N ARG A 574 -26.49 -1.36 22.41
CA ARG A 574 -26.86 -2.57 21.67
C ARG A 574 -26.27 -2.51 20.28
N GLY A 575 -25.28 -3.35 20.04
CA GLY A 575 -24.64 -3.50 18.74
C GLY A 575 -25.55 -4.14 17.71
N ALA A 576 -25.21 -3.89 16.45
CA ALA A 576 -25.88 -4.39 15.28
C ALA A 576 -25.23 -5.70 14.79
N TYR A 577 -25.88 -6.86 14.94
CA TYR A 577 -25.32 -8.13 14.49
C TYR A 577 -26.06 -8.68 13.26
N LEU A 578 -25.30 -9.16 12.27
CA LEU A 578 -25.82 -9.73 11.03
C LEU A 578 -25.19 -11.10 10.80
N ARG A 579 -26.00 -12.14 10.65
CA ARG A 579 -25.54 -13.49 10.35
C ARG A 579 -25.67 -13.76 8.85
N LEU A 580 -24.53 -13.88 8.16
CA LEU A 580 -24.45 -14.03 6.69
C LEU A 580 -23.81 -15.36 6.25
N VAL A 581 -23.73 -16.32 7.17
CA VAL A 581 -23.04 -17.60 6.96
C VAL A 581 -23.72 -18.50 5.94
N ASP A 582 -25.02 -18.30 5.69
CA ASP A 582 -25.81 -19.14 4.76
C ASP A 582 -25.54 -18.80 3.29
N GLY A 583 -24.96 -17.63 3.00
CA GLY A 583 -24.57 -17.22 1.64
C GLY A 583 -23.36 -18.01 1.14
N ASN A 584 -23.39 -18.45 -0.11
CA ASN A 584 -22.37 -19.32 -0.72
C ASN A 584 -21.33 -18.60 -1.59
N SER A 585 -21.50 -17.29 -1.78
CA SER A 585 -20.62 -16.42 -2.58
C SER A 585 -20.53 -15.01 -2.01
N GLU A 586 -19.55 -14.22 -2.46
CA GLU A 586 -19.46 -12.78 -2.15
C GLU A 586 -20.78 -12.05 -2.48
N ALA A 587 -21.38 -12.34 -3.64
CA ALA A 587 -22.60 -11.70 -4.11
C ALA A 587 -23.82 -12.04 -3.24
N GLU A 588 -24.00 -13.31 -2.88
CA GLU A 588 -25.10 -13.74 -2.00
C GLU A 588 -24.99 -13.11 -0.60
N LYS A 589 -23.77 -13.06 -0.03
CA LYS A 589 -23.54 -12.43 1.29
C LYS A 589 -23.80 -10.93 1.27
N MET A 590 -23.40 -10.26 0.19
CA MET A 590 -23.70 -8.84 -0.04
C MET A 590 -25.21 -8.60 -0.08
N GLU A 591 -25.96 -9.40 -0.84
CA GLU A 591 -27.42 -9.29 -0.96
C GLU A 591 -28.14 -9.58 0.36
N MET A 592 -27.66 -10.58 1.12
CA MET A 592 -28.19 -10.87 2.46
C MET A 592 -28.00 -9.67 3.40
N LEU A 593 -26.81 -9.03 3.37
CA LEU A 593 -26.51 -7.88 4.20
C LEU A 593 -27.40 -6.68 3.84
N THR A 594 -27.51 -6.33 2.56
CA THR A 594 -28.34 -5.18 2.13
C THR A 594 -29.81 -5.40 2.48
N LYS A 595 -30.35 -6.60 2.24
CA LYS A 595 -31.72 -6.95 2.66
C LYS A 595 -31.93 -6.84 4.17
N ALA A 596 -30.95 -7.26 4.97
CA ALA A 596 -31.06 -7.16 6.43
C ALA A 596 -31.07 -5.70 6.91
N ILE A 597 -30.26 -4.83 6.30
CA ILE A 597 -30.24 -3.38 6.57
C ILE A 597 -31.58 -2.75 6.17
N GLU A 598 -32.07 -2.99 4.96
CA GLU A 598 -33.34 -2.44 4.44
C GLU A 598 -34.54 -2.85 5.29
N GLN A 599 -34.54 -4.08 5.81
CA GLN A 599 -35.63 -4.62 6.62
C GLN A 599 -35.54 -4.24 8.10
N GLY A 600 -34.49 -3.50 8.51
CA GLY A 600 -34.21 -3.23 9.93
C GLY A 600 -33.99 -4.49 10.76
N ARG A 601 -33.58 -5.61 10.12
CA ARG A 601 -33.34 -6.90 10.76
C ARG A 601 -31.89 -7.03 11.21
N VAL A 602 -31.41 -5.99 11.88
CA VAL A 602 -30.06 -5.94 12.43
C VAL A 602 -30.20 -6.17 13.94
N LYS A 603 -29.71 -7.31 14.45
CA LYS A 603 -29.88 -7.71 15.86
C LYS A 603 -28.73 -8.52 16.37
#